data_AF-A0A9D8IYA8-F1
#
_entry.id   AF-A0A9D8IYA8-F1
#
_cell.length_a   1.000
_cell.length_b   1.000
_cell.length_c   1.000
_cell.angle_alpha   90.00
_cell.angle_beta   90.00
_cell.angle_gamma   90.00
#
_symmetry.space_group_name_H-M   'P 1'
#
loop_
_entity.id
_entity.type
_entity.pdbx_description
1 polymer ?
#
loop_
_entity_poly.entity_id
_entity_poly.type
_entity_poly.pdbx_seq_one_letter_code
_entity_poly.pdbx_strand_id
1 'polypeptide(L)' 'VYATEDHLVPPAASIALERHVGTEDYTTMAFKGGHIGIYVSGRAQKDIPKGVADWLKARVQ' A
#
# COMPACT_ATOMS: atom_id res chain seq x y z
N VAL A 1 0.35 -0.60 -1.94
CA VAL A 1 -0.42 -0.55 -0.66
C VAL A 1 -1.37 -1.74 -0.64
N TYR A 2 -1.49 -2.46 0.47
CA TYR A 2 -2.43 -3.59 0.60
C TYR A 2 -2.92 -3.77 2.05
N ALA A 3 -4.12 -4.32 2.22
CA ALA A 3 -4.65 -4.70 3.52
C ALA A 3 -4.27 -6.14 3.84
N THR A 4 -3.82 -6.41 5.07
CA THR A 4 -3.36 -7.75 5.49
C THR A 4 -4.49 -8.78 5.63
N GLU A 5 -5.74 -8.33 5.77
CA GLU A 5 -6.94 -9.18 5.95
C GLU A 5 -7.94 -8.99 4.78
N ASP A 6 -7.47 -8.52 3.62
CA ASP A 6 -8.31 -8.40 2.42
C ASP A 6 -8.59 -9.78 1.81
N HIS A 7 -9.87 -10.13 1.72
CA HIS A 7 -10.34 -11.38 1.11
C HIS A 7 -10.84 -11.19 -0.34
N LEU A 8 -11.09 -9.96 -0.77
CA LEU A 8 -11.47 -9.63 -2.15
C LEU A 8 -10.22 -9.57 -3.03
N VAL A 9 -9.15 -8.97 -2.52
CA VAL A 9 -7.84 -8.92 -3.16
C VAL A 9 -6.80 -9.43 -2.15
N PRO A 10 -6.50 -10.73 -2.12
CA PRO A 10 -5.58 -11.30 -1.14
C PRO A 10 -4.21 -10.59 -1.16
N PRO A 11 -3.56 -10.36 0.01
CA PRO A 11 -2.27 -9.68 0.10
C PRO A 11 -1.21 -10.22 -0.87
N ALA A 12 -1.18 -11.55 -1.05
CA ALA A 12 -0.26 -12.23 -1.95
C ALA A 12 -0.36 -11.73 -3.40
N ALA A 13 -1.57 -11.40 -3.87
CA ALA A 13 -1.79 -10.86 -5.21
C ALA A 13 -1.17 -9.47 -5.38
N SER A 14 -1.27 -8.61 -4.37
CA SER A 14 -0.63 -7.28 -4.39
C SER A 14 0.89 -7.35 -4.26
N ILE A 15 1.42 -8.23 -3.41
CA ILE A 15 2.86 -8.40 -3.18
C ILE A 15 3.55 -8.97 -4.43
N ALA A 16 2.89 -9.89 -5.14
CA ALA A 16 3.45 -10.51 -6.35
C ALA A 16 3.84 -9.48 -7.43
N LEU A 17 3.23 -8.30 -7.44
CA LEU A 17 3.55 -7.22 -8.39
C LEU A 17 5.04 -6.84 -8.39
N GLU A 18 5.73 -6.92 -7.26
CA GLU A 18 7.18 -6.66 -7.15
C GLU A 18 8.00 -7.47 -8.19
N ARG A 19 7.58 -8.70 -8.47
CA ARG A 19 8.27 -9.62 -9.37
C ARG A 19 7.97 -9.36 -10.85
N HIS A 20 7.00 -8.50 -11.14
CA HIS A 20 6.46 -8.28 -12.48
C HIS A 20 6.61 -6.84 -12.98
N VAL A 21 7.22 -5.96 -12.17
CA VAL A 21 7.55 -4.59 -12.57
C VAL A 21 9.00 -4.52 -13.07
N GLY A 22 9.25 -3.78 -14.16
CA GLY A 22 10.58 -3.63 -14.76
C GLY A 22 11.47 -2.58 -14.09
N THR A 23 11.22 -2.27 -12.82
CA THR A 23 11.91 -1.21 -12.07
C THR A 23 12.22 -1.68 -10.65
N GLU A 24 13.36 -1.24 -10.12
CA GLU A 24 13.71 -1.39 -8.71
C GLU A 24 13.07 -0.29 -7.83
N ASP A 25 12.51 0.75 -8.47
CA ASP A 25 11.76 1.80 -7.79
C ASP A 25 10.35 1.32 -7.40
N TYR A 26 10.32 0.39 -6.44
CA TYR A 26 9.11 -0.25 -5.95
C TYR A 26 9.08 -0.21 -4.42
N THR A 27 7.91 0.05 -3.83
CA THR A 27 7.75 0.04 -2.37
C THR A 27 6.37 -0.49 -2.03
N THR A 28 6.30 -1.39 -1.05
CA THR A 28 5.03 -1.86 -0.51
C THR A 28 4.74 -1.20 0.83
N MET A 29 3.45 -1.05 1.13
CA MET A 29 2.97 -0.58 2.43
C MET A 29 1.81 -1.48 2.82
N ALA A 30 2.01 -2.26 3.87
CA ALA A 30 0.97 -3.08 4.48
C ALA A 30 0.22 -2.24 5.52
N PHE A 31 -1.09 -2.44 5.62
CA PHE A 31 -1.85 -1.96 6.77
C PHE A 31 -2.69 -3.08 7.37
N LYS A 32 -2.94 -2.98 8.68
CA LYS A 32 -3.77 -3.95 9.40
C LYS A 32 -5.26 -3.67 9.17
N GLY A 33 -5.99 -4.67 8.69
CA GLY A 33 -7.41 -4.59 8.39
C GLY A 33 -7.78 -5.23 7.06
N GLY A 34 -9.08 -5.25 6.75
CA GLY A 34 -9.63 -5.76 5.49
C GLY A 34 -9.83 -4.68 4.43
N HIS A 35 -10.43 -5.07 3.30
CA HIS A 35 -10.63 -4.23 2.10
C HIS A 35 -11.19 -2.83 2.41
N ILE A 36 -12.36 -2.77 3.06
CA ILE A 36 -13.03 -1.51 3.39
C ILE A 36 -12.28 -0.72 4.46
N GLY A 37 -11.44 -1.38 5.25
CA GLY A 37 -10.64 -0.77 6.31
C GLY A 37 -9.76 0.38 5.82
N ILE A 38 -9.36 0.38 4.54
CA ILE A 38 -8.62 1.50 3.94
C ILE A 38 -9.41 2.82 3.97
N TYR A 39 -10.74 2.77 3.83
CA TYR A 39 -11.60 3.94 3.75
C TYR A 39 -12.14 4.38 5.11
N VAL A 40 -12.38 3.43 6.02
CA VAL A 40 -13.09 3.70 7.29
C VAL A 40 -12.19 3.71 8.52
N SER A 41 -10.95 3.22 8.42
CA SER A 41 -10.00 3.27 9.53
C SER A 41 -9.34 4.64 9.63
N GLY A 42 -9.55 5.33 10.75
CA GLY A 42 -8.85 6.59 11.03
C GLY A 42 -7.32 6.44 11.04
N ARG A 43 -6.79 5.25 11.37
CA ARG A 43 -5.36 4.96 11.25
C ARG A 43 -4.94 4.88 9.79
N ALA A 44 -5.67 4.14 8.96
CA ALA A 44 -5.35 4.01 7.53
C ALA A 44 -5.41 5.38 6.83
N GLN A 45 -6.43 6.19 7.14
CA GLN A 45 -6.57 7.56 6.64
C GLN A 45 -5.42 8.48 7.05
N LYS A 46 -4.76 8.23 8.18
CA LYS A 46 -3.59 9.00 8.63
C LYS A 46 -2.30 8.52 7.97
N ASP A 47 -2.08 7.20 7.99
CA ASP A 47 -0.76 6.63 7.66
C ASP A 47 -0.57 6.53 6.15
N ILE A 48 -1.59 6.12 5.39
CA ILE A 48 -1.47 5.89 3.94
C ILE A 48 -1.20 7.18 3.16
N PRO A 49 -1.97 8.28 3.33
CA PRO A 49 -1.68 9.52 2.61
C PRO A 49 -0.30 10.07 2.93
N LYS A 50 0.15 9.97 4.18
CA LYS A 50 1.51 10.34 4.57
C LYS A 50 2.56 9.50 3.83
N GLY A 51 2.41 8.18 3.82
CA GLY A 51 3.33 7.27 3.12
C GLY A 51 3.43 7.58 1.61
N VAL A 52 2.30 7.84 0.95
CA VAL A 52 2.27 8.22 -0.47
C VAL A 52 2.96 9.57 -0.70
N ALA A 53 2.67 10.58 0.15
CA ALA A 53 3.28 11.89 0.03
C ALA A 53 4.81 11.85 0.22
N ASP A 54 5.29 11.08 1.19
CA ASP A 54 6.73 10.91 1.44
C ASP A 54 7.42 10.18 0.28
N TRP A 55 6.76 9.15 -0.28
CA TRP A 55 7.26 8.42 -1.45
C TRP A 55 7.40 9.35 -2.67
N LEU A 56 6.42 10.21 -2.93
CA LEU A 56 6.48 11.20 -4.01
C LEU A 56 7.59 12.22 -3.78
N LYS A 57 7.69 12.79 -2.58
CA LYS A 57 8.72 13.79 -2.23
C LYS A 57 10.15 13.27 -2.40
N ALA A 58 10.38 11.99 -2.18
CA ALA A 58 11.70 11.39 -2.37
C ALA A 58 12.15 11.34 -3.85
N ARG A 59 11.23 11.54 -4.81
CA ARG A 59 11.47 11.42 -6.26
C ARG A 59 11.28 12.72 -7.02
N VAL A 60 10.71 13.73 -6.39
CA VAL A 60 10.57 15.08 -6.94
C VAL A 60 11.67 15.93 -6.31
N GLN A 61 12.81 16.04 -7.02
CA GLN A 61 13.76 17.15 -6.86
C GLN A 61 13.50 18.19 -7.94
#